data_AF-A0A1G1Q8J7-F1
#
_entry.id   AF-A0A1G1Q8J7-F1
#
_cell.length_a   1.000
_cell.length_b   1.000
_cell.length_c   1.000
_cell.angle_alpha   90.00
_cell.angle_beta   90.00
_cell.angle_gamma   90.00
#
_symmetry.space_group_name_H-M   'P 1'
#
loop_
_entity.id
_entity.type
_entity.pdbx_description
1 polymer ?
#
loop_
_entity_poly.entity_id
_entity_poly.type
_entity_poly.pdbx_seq_one_letter_code
_entity_poly.pdbx_strand_id
1 'polypeptide(L)'
;MTDLNQKEKINEWYTQALHEQFNPFIKLWISFNGWYKWKFPDANTDKKAIDKCKQSGDLLTYYQRCFSDNQFCDYLDRLGRELNTRPLENLTRPRDKKLVLSKLEDEQGNISYLDNSTEAFKNYLDVIYRVRCNLFHCEKSPNSERDKLIVECAYKTLSSMMKQIIDTF
;
A
#
# COMPACT_ATOMS: atom_id res chain seq x y z
N MET A 1 29.45 10.00 -9.95
CA MET A 1 28.59 8.97 -9.31
C MET A 1 27.20 9.07 -9.94
N THR A 2 27.07 8.81 -11.25
CA THR A 2 25.94 9.34 -12.04
C THR A 2 25.48 8.50 -13.23
N ASP A 3 26.35 7.70 -13.88
CA ASP A 3 25.96 6.86 -15.03
C ASP A 3 25.68 5.38 -14.66
N LEU A 4 26.50 4.80 -13.76
CA LEU A 4 26.37 3.41 -13.33
C LEU A 4 25.01 3.13 -12.63
N ASN A 5 24.61 4.03 -11.73
CA ASN A 5 23.35 3.95 -10.99
C ASN A 5 22.12 4.07 -11.91
N GLN A 6 22.23 4.86 -12.99
CA GLN A 6 21.12 5.00 -13.95
C GLN A 6 20.95 3.73 -14.79
N LYS A 7 22.06 3.10 -15.22
CA LYS A 7 22.04 1.81 -15.94
C LYS A 7 21.47 0.68 -15.08
N GLU A 8 21.83 0.62 -13.81
CA GLU A 8 21.28 -0.34 -12.85
C GLU A 8 19.76 -0.21 -12.75
N LYS A 9 19.26 1.01 -12.56
CA LYS A 9 17.81 1.29 -12.51
C LYS A 9 17.08 0.90 -13.80
N ILE A 10 17.67 1.15 -14.96
CA ILE A 10 17.08 0.77 -16.25
C ILE A 10 16.96 -0.75 -16.36
N ASN A 11 18.00 -1.50 -16.00
CA ASN A 11 17.98 -2.96 -16.01
C ASN A 11 16.97 -3.54 -15.02
N GLU A 12 16.85 -2.93 -13.84
CA GLU A 12 15.85 -3.32 -12.84
C GLU A 12 14.43 -3.10 -13.35
N TRP A 13 14.15 -1.97 -14.01
CA TRP A 13 12.85 -1.71 -14.62
C TRP A 13 12.51 -2.68 -15.74
N TYR A 14 13.49 -2.97 -16.60
CA TYR A 14 13.30 -3.95 -17.65
C TYR A 14 13.00 -5.33 -17.05
N THR A 15 13.78 -5.74 -16.05
CA THR A 15 13.54 -7.00 -15.32
C THR A 15 12.15 -7.01 -14.69
N GLN A 16 11.74 -5.94 -14.01
CA GLN A 16 10.40 -5.79 -13.45
C GLN A 16 9.29 -5.89 -14.49
N ALA A 17 9.48 -5.28 -15.66
CA ALA A 17 8.50 -5.35 -16.74
C ALA A 17 8.32 -6.78 -17.27
N LEU A 18 9.35 -7.64 -17.15
CA LEU A 18 9.25 -9.07 -17.47
C LEU A 18 8.54 -9.88 -16.37
N HIS A 19 8.45 -9.36 -15.14
CA HIS A 19 7.80 -10.04 -14.03
C HIS A 19 6.35 -9.58 -13.87
N GLU A 20 5.41 -10.44 -14.27
CA GLU A 20 3.98 -10.13 -14.17
C GLU A 20 3.46 -9.97 -12.74
N GLN A 21 4.22 -10.41 -11.73
CA GLN A 21 3.81 -10.44 -10.32
C GLN A 21 3.39 -9.07 -9.77
N PHE A 22 4.01 -7.96 -10.22
CA PHE A 22 3.66 -6.61 -9.76
C PHE A 22 2.58 -5.93 -10.61
N ASN A 23 2.30 -6.45 -11.81
CA ASN A 23 1.36 -5.85 -12.75
C ASN A 23 -0.08 -5.73 -12.21
N PRO A 24 -0.63 -6.72 -11.47
CA PRO A 24 -1.95 -6.58 -10.85
C PRO A 24 -2.04 -5.40 -9.89
N PHE A 25 -1.02 -5.16 -9.06
CA PHE A 25 -0.99 -4.02 -8.15
C PHE A 25 -0.96 -2.69 -8.92
N ILE A 26 -0.14 -2.59 -9.96
CA ILE A 26 -0.04 -1.38 -10.80
C ILE A 26 -1.39 -1.07 -11.45
N LYS A 27 -2.05 -2.06 -12.06
CA LYS A 27 -3.36 -1.90 -12.70
C LYS A 27 -4.45 -1.52 -11.68
N LEU A 28 -4.44 -2.15 -10.51
CA LEU A 28 -5.34 -1.81 -9.42
C LEU A 28 -5.12 -0.38 -8.93
N TRP A 29 -3.86 0.03 -8.78
CA TRP A 29 -3.53 1.40 -8.38
C TRP A 29 -3.98 2.43 -9.41
N ILE A 30 -3.87 2.14 -10.72
CA ILE A 30 -4.42 3.00 -11.77
C ILE A 30 -5.93 3.19 -11.59
N SER A 31 -6.65 2.11 -11.26
CA SER A 31 -8.10 2.17 -10.99
C SER A 31 -8.41 3.03 -9.77
N PHE A 32 -7.66 2.84 -8.66
CA PHE A 32 -7.79 3.67 -7.47
C PHE A 32 -7.43 5.15 -7.75
N ASN A 33 -6.39 5.41 -8.54
CA ASN A 33 -5.99 6.75 -8.99
C ASN A 33 -7.08 7.46 -9.79
N GLY A 34 -7.69 6.77 -10.74
CA GLY A 34 -8.82 7.29 -11.50
C GLY A 34 -9.99 7.62 -10.56
N TRP A 35 -10.33 6.70 -9.67
CA TRP A 35 -11.41 6.88 -8.71
C TRP A 35 -11.19 8.08 -7.78
N TYR A 36 -10.04 8.22 -7.11
CA TYR A 36 -9.84 9.33 -6.18
C TYR A 36 -9.67 10.67 -6.89
N LYS A 37 -9.19 10.70 -8.15
CA LYS A 37 -9.15 11.93 -8.94
C LYS A 37 -10.54 12.39 -9.33
N TRP A 38 -11.43 11.46 -9.66
CA TRP A 38 -12.84 11.75 -9.89
C TRP A 38 -13.54 12.23 -8.61
N LYS A 39 -13.34 11.56 -7.47
CA LYS A 39 -13.96 11.93 -6.18
C LYS A 39 -13.41 13.25 -5.61
N PHE A 40 -12.14 13.56 -5.86
CA PHE A 40 -11.45 14.75 -5.34
C PHE A 40 -10.79 15.56 -6.47
N PRO A 41 -11.57 16.21 -7.36
CA PRO A 41 -11.06 16.86 -8.58
C PRO A 41 -10.11 18.03 -8.30
N ASP A 42 -10.21 18.64 -7.12
CA ASP A 42 -9.39 19.76 -6.65
C ASP A 42 -8.07 19.31 -5.98
N ALA A 43 -7.84 17.99 -5.84
CA ALA A 43 -6.55 17.45 -5.41
C ALA A 43 -5.57 17.32 -6.58
N ASN A 44 -4.76 18.37 -6.79
CA ASN A 44 -3.83 18.43 -7.92
C ASN A 44 -2.57 17.54 -7.82
N THR A 45 -2.40 16.78 -6.73
CA THR A 45 -1.33 15.79 -6.60
C THR A 45 -1.86 14.53 -5.93
N ASP A 46 -1.26 13.39 -6.24
CA ASP A 46 -1.65 12.12 -5.63
C ASP A 46 -1.52 12.16 -4.10
N LYS A 47 -0.48 12.82 -3.56
CA LYS A 47 -0.33 12.99 -2.11
C LYS A 47 -1.52 13.73 -1.50
N LYS A 48 -1.97 14.83 -2.11
CA LYS A 48 -3.16 15.57 -1.65
C LYS A 48 -4.43 14.74 -1.76
N ALA A 49 -4.57 13.97 -2.83
CA ALA A 49 -5.73 13.10 -3.01
C ALA A 49 -5.77 12.01 -1.93
N ILE A 50 -4.62 11.40 -1.60
CA ILE A 50 -4.50 10.45 -0.50
C ILE A 50 -4.79 11.10 0.86
N ASP A 51 -4.31 12.33 1.09
CA ASP A 51 -4.63 13.07 2.32
C ASP A 51 -6.13 13.38 2.45
N LYS A 52 -6.84 13.60 1.34
CA LYS A 52 -8.30 13.68 1.34
C LYS A 52 -8.97 12.33 1.57
N CYS A 53 -8.45 11.26 0.97
CA CYS A 53 -8.96 9.89 1.19
C CYS A 53 -8.97 9.54 2.68
N LYS A 54 -7.91 9.91 3.41
CA LYS A 54 -7.78 9.74 4.86
C LYS A 54 -8.83 10.43 5.71
N GLN A 55 -9.50 11.46 5.17
CA GLN A 55 -10.56 12.20 5.84
C GLN A 55 -11.97 11.80 5.34
N SER A 56 -12.06 10.84 4.41
CA SER A 56 -13.35 10.41 3.85
C SER A 56 -14.02 9.37 4.74
N GLY A 57 -15.18 9.73 5.29
CA GLY A 57 -16.00 8.82 6.11
C GLY A 57 -16.47 7.57 5.35
N ASP A 58 -16.84 7.72 4.07
CA ASP A 58 -17.23 6.58 3.22
C ASP A 58 -16.08 5.58 3.06
N LEU A 59 -14.86 6.07 2.78
CA LEU A 59 -13.71 5.19 2.63
C LEU A 59 -13.33 4.48 3.93
N LEU A 60 -13.43 5.17 5.06
CA LEU A 60 -13.27 4.53 6.36
C LEU A 60 -14.30 3.41 6.55
N THR A 61 -15.55 3.67 6.18
CA THR A 61 -16.62 2.67 6.22
C THR A 61 -16.30 1.47 5.31
N TYR A 62 -15.79 1.71 4.10
CA TYR A 62 -15.38 0.65 3.18
C TYR A 62 -14.21 -0.17 3.73
N TYR A 63 -13.21 0.48 4.31
CA TYR A 63 -12.10 -0.19 4.99
C TYR A 63 -12.62 -1.08 6.14
N GLN A 64 -13.52 -0.57 6.96
CA GLN A 64 -14.12 -1.32 8.07
C GLN A 64 -14.93 -2.53 7.58
N ARG A 65 -15.68 -2.39 6.49
CA ARG A 65 -16.42 -3.52 5.87
C ARG A 65 -15.51 -4.64 5.38
N CYS A 66 -14.27 -4.32 4.98
CA CYS A 66 -13.31 -5.33 4.52
C CYS A 66 -12.93 -6.33 5.62
N PHE A 67 -13.11 -6.01 6.91
CA PHE A 67 -12.81 -6.94 8.01
C PHE A 67 -13.76 -8.15 8.09
N SER A 68 -14.85 -8.14 7.31
CA SER A 68 -15.72 -9.32 7.12
C SER A 68 -15.14 -10.33 6.13
N ASP A 69 -14.10 -9.97 5.38
CA ASP A 69 -13.40 -10.82 4.42
C ASP A 69 -12.14 -11.40 5.06
N ASN A 70 -12.14 -12.72 5.29
CA ASN A 70 -10.99 -13.43 5.87
C ASN A 70 -9.70 -13.21 5.05
N GLN A 71 -9.82 -13.14 3.72
CA GLN A 71 -8.65 -12.91 2.87
C GLN A 71 -8.04 -11.53 3.13
N PHE A 72 -8.87 -10.49 3.27
CA PHE A 72 -8.41 -9.16 3.63
C PHE A 72 -7.65 -9.18 4.97
N CYS A 73 -8.24 -9.80 6.00
CA CYS A 73 -7.64 -9.91 7.33
C CYS A 73 -6.29 -10.64 7.28
N ASP A 74 -6.21 -11.79 6.62
CA ASP A 74 -4.98 -12.58 6.51
C ASP A 74 -3.84 -11.78 5.86
N TYR A 75 -4.13 -11.07 4.77
CA TYR A 75 -3.12 -10.28 4.06
C TYR A 75 -2.75 -8.99 4.81
N LEU A 76 -3.68 -8.37 5.53
CA LEU A 76 -3.40 -7.21 6.38
C LEU A 76 -2.49 -7.59 7.56
N ASP A 77 -2.77 -8.71 8.21
CA ASP A 77 -1.96 -9.20 9.33
C ASP A 77 -0.56 -9.62 8.86
N ARG A 78 -0.46 -10.33 7.73
CA ARG A 78 0.84 -10.65 7.09
C ARG A 78 1.65 -9.40 6.75
N LEU A 79 1.01 -8.38 6.20
CA LEU A 79 1.66 -7.10 5.91
C LEU A 79 2.17 -6.45 7.20
N GLY A 80 1.32 -6.38 8.23
CA GLY A 80 1.67 -5.78 9.52
C GLY A 80 2.86 -6.47 10.18
N ARG A 81 2.87 -7.81 10.20
CA ARG A 81 4.01 -8.60 10.70
C ARG A 81 5.29 -8.28 9.94
N GLU A 82 5.24 -8.28 8.61
CA GLU A 82 6.41 -7.98 7.78
C GLU A 82 6.92 -6.54 7.97
N LEU A 83 6.02 -5.56 8.15
CA LEU A 83 6.43 -4.19 8.41
C LEU A 83 6.97 -3.99 9.83
N ASN A 84 6.55 -4.82 10.78
CA ASN A 84 7.07 -4.80 12.14
C ASN A 84 8.48 -5.40 12.23
N THR A 85 8.84 -6.37 11.39
CA THR A 85 10.23 -6.87 11.32
C THR A 85 11.16 -5.81 10.75
N ARG A 86 10.73 -5.10 9.70
CA ARG A 86 11.47 -3.98 9.12
C ARG A 86 10.50 -2.91 8.58
N PRO A 87 10.45 -1.71 9.17
CA PRO A 87 9.56 -0.66 8.71
C PRO A 87 9.70 -0.33 7.22
N LEU A 88 8.61 0.10 6.58
CA LEU A 88 8.61 0.54 5.19
C LEU A 88 9.23 1.93 5.08
N GLU A 89 10.36 2.03 4.39
CA GLU A 89 11.11 3.27 4.24
C GLU A 89 10.72 4.04 2.96
N ASN A 90 11.01 5.34 2.92
CA ASN A 90 11.06 6.10 1.67
C ASN A 90 12.50 6.07 1.17
N LEU A 91 12.81 5.29 0.14
CA LEU A 91 14.21 5.22 -0.30
C LEU A 91 14.58 6.48 -1.12
N THR A 92 13.59 7.18 -1.70
CA THR A 92 13.79 8.51 -2.32
C THR A 92 14.00 9.63 -1.30
N ARG A 93 13.47 9.49 -0.08
CA ARG A 93 13.55 10.49 0.99
C ARG A 93 13.83 9.81 2.34
N PRO A 94 15.07 9.39 2.62
CA PRO A 94 15.38 8.57 3.80
C PRO A 94 15.07 9.22 5.16
N ARG A 95 14.89 10.55 5.19
CA ARG A 95 14.48 11.30 6.39
C ARG A 95 13.00 11.20 6.72
N ASP A 96 12.18 10.71 5.79
CA ASP A 96 10.75 10.52 6.02
C ASP A 96 10.52 9.47 7.11
N LYS A 97 9.39 9.62 7.82
CA LYS A 97 8.94 8.62 8.80
C LYS A 97 8.89 7.23 8.15
N LYS A 98 9.50 6.26 8.83
CA LYS A 98 9.35 4.84 8.47
C LYS A 98 7.96 4.37 8.89
N LEU A 99 7.30 3.62 8.02
CA LEU A 99 5.90 3.24 8.21
C LEU A 99 5.78 1.80 8.71
N VAL A 100 4.88 1.60 9.67
CA VAL A 100 4.43 0.31 10.20
C VAL A 100 2.91 0.37 10.32
N LEU A 101 2.21 -0.76 10.35
CA LEU A 101 0.78 -0.77 10.67
C LEU A 101 0.55 -0.66 12.18
N SER A 102 -0.68 -0.25 12.56
CA SER A 102 -1.10 -0.21 13.96
C SER A 102 -1.05 -1.60 14.56
N LYS A 103 -0.36 -1.73 15.69
CA LYS A 103 -0.18 -3.00 16.41
C LYS A 103 -1.22 -3.07 17.54
N LEU A 104 -2.00 -4.13 17.56
CA LEU A 104 -2.87 -4.50 18.67
C LEU A 104 -2.22 -5.67 19.43
N GLU A 105 -2.33 -5.64 20.76
CA GLU A 105 -1.86 -6.69 21.65
C GLU A 105 -2.99 -7.02 22.61
N ASP A 106 -3.38 -8.29 22.66
CA ASP A 106 -4.39 -8.77 23.60
C ASP A 106 -3.80 -9.00 25.00
N GLU A 107 -4.67 -9.35 25.97
CA GLU A 107 -4.26 -9.62 27.35
C GLU A 107 -3.29 -10.80 27.49
N GLN A 108 -3.25 -11.70 26.50
CA GLN A 108 -2.36 -12.85 26.45
C GLN A 108 -1.03 -12.54 25.73
N GLY A 109 -0.85 -11.30 25.25
CA GLY A 109 0.34 -10.87 24.51
C GLY A 109 0.34 -11.28 23.05
N ASN A 110 -0.78 -11.77 22.50
CA ASN A 110 -0.86 -12.07 21.07
C ASN A 110 -0.95 -10.76 20.27
N ILE A 111 -0.13 -10.70 19.23
CA ILE A 111 -0.02 -9.53 18.36
C ILE A 111 -0.88 -9.73 17.12
N SER A 112 -1.69 -8.72 16.81
CA SER A 112 -2.45 -8.61 15.57
C SER A 112 -2.32 -7.22 14.97
N TYR A 113 -2.48 -7.12 13.65
CA TYR A 113 -2.54 -5.83 12.93
C TYR A 113 -3.93 -5.54 12.37
N LEU A 114 -4.95 -6.24 12.90
CA LEU A 114 -6.35 -6.11 12.50
C LEU A 114 -7.04 -4.96 13.24
N ASP A 115 -6.57 -3.73 13.00
CA ASP A 115 -7.14 -2.51 13.57
C ASP A 115 -8.04 -1.78 12.56
N ASN A 116 -9.33 -1.69 12.89
CA ASN A 116 -10.35 -1.05 12.05
C ASN A 116 -10.64 0.42 12.45
N SER A 117 -9.80 1.00 13.31
CA SER A 117 -9.92 2.38 13.75
C SER A 117 -9.60 3.39 12.65
N THR A 118 -10.03 4.63 12.85
CA THR A 118 -9.72 5.76 11.96
C THR A 118 -8.22 5.98 11.79
N GLU A 119 -7.43 5.82 12.85
CA GLU A 119 -5.98 6.05 12.77
C GLU A 119 -5.29 4.92 12.01
N ALA A 120 -5.69 3.66 12.24
CA ALA A 120 -5.19 2.53 11.47
C ALA A 120 -5.53 2.65 9.98
N PHE A 121 -6.74 3.10 9.64
CA PHE A 121 -7.13 3.38 8.26
C PHE A 121 -6.22 4.43 7.59
N LYS A 122 -5.93 5.53 8.29
CA LYS A 122 -5.04 6.58 7.76
C LYS A 122 -3.63 6.05 7.51
N ASN A 123 -3.12 5.28 8.45
CA ASN A 123 -1.81 4.65 8.39
C ASN A 123 -1.74 3.58 7.28
N TYR A 124 -2.79 2.78 7.12
CA TYR A 124 -2.95 1.84 6.02
C TYR A 124 -2.81 2.55 4.66
N LEU A 125 -3.53 3.65 4.44
CA LEU A 125 -3.42 4.42 3.19
C LEU A 125 -2.00 4.98 2.95
N ASP A 126 -1.31 5.42 4.00
CA ASP A 126 0.10 5.84 3.90
C ASP A 126 1.01 4.69 3.47
N VAL A 127 0.82 3.50 4.04
CA VAL A 127 1.57 2.30 3.67
C VAL A 127 1.33 1.94 2.20
N ILE A 128 0.08 1.83 1.77
CA ILE A 128 -0.23 1.46 0.37
C ILE A 128 0.31 2.50 -0.60
N TYR A 129 0.15 3.80 -0.28
CA TYR A 129 0.71 4.87 -1.09
C TYR A 129 2.25 4.79 -1.17
N ARG A 130 2.93 4.48 -0.06
CA ARG A 130 4.38 4.29 -0.04
C ARG A 130 4.82 3.07 -0.84
N VAL A 131 4.09 1.94 -0.77
CA VAL A 131 4.36 0.76 -1.60
C VAL A 131 4.31 1.15 -3.08
N ARG A 132 3.29 1.91 -3.49
CA ARG A 132 3.23 2.44 -4.85
C ARG A 132 4.43 3.32 -5.17
N CYS A 133 4.75 4.30 -4.35
CA CYS A 133 5.86 5.21 -4.64
C CYS A 133 7.19 4.45 -4.81
N ASN A 134 7.50 3.54 -3.90
CA ASN A 134 8.73 2.74 -3.98
C ASN A 134 8.74 1.88 -5.25
N LEU A 135 7.61 1.30 -5.66
CA LEU A 135 7.51 0.54 -6.90
C LEU A 135 7.79 1.42 -8.13
N PHE A 136 7.15 2.59 -8.22
CA PHE A 136 7.34 3.53 -9.34
C PHE A 136 8.68 4.29 -9.34
N HIS A 137 9.50 4.12 -8.30
CA HIS A 137 10.85 4.68 -8.23
C HIS A 137 11.94 3.59 -8.33
N CYS A 138 11.60 2.39 -8.81
CA CYS A 138 12.45 1.19 -8.86
C CYS A 138 13.10 0.80 -7.53
N GLU A 139 12.42 1.07 -6.42
CA GLU A 139 12.91 0.76 -5.07
C GLU A 139 12.32 -0.54 -4.51
N LYS A 140 11.65 -1.31 -5.38
CA LYS A 140 11.09 -2.64 -5.11
C LYS A 140 11.61 -3.61 -6.15
N SER A 141 12.15 -4.74 -5.68
CA SER A 141 12.77 -5.73 -6.56
C SER A 141 11.89 -6.98 -6.70
N PRO A 142 11.62 -7.47 -7.92
CA PRO A 142 10.91 -8.73 -8.15
C PRO A 142 11.78 -9.93 -7.79
N ASN A 143 13.05 -9.73 -7.43
CA ASN A 143 13.93 -10.78 -6.89
C ASN A 143 13.96 -10.78 -5.35
N SER A 144 13.30 -9.81 -4.71
CA SER A 144 13.19 -9.71 -3.25
C SER A 144 11.90 -10.36 -2.79
N GLU A 145 11.99 -11.49 -2.08
CA GLU A 145 10.82 -12.19 -1.51
C GLU A 145 9.99 -11.27 -0.60
N ARG A 146 10.68 -10.37 0.09
CA ARG A 146 10.03 -9.35 0.90
C ARG A 146 9.20 -8.38 0.07
N ASP A 147 9.75 -7.88 -1.03
CA ASP A 147 9.04 -6.92 -1.87
C ASP A 147 7.87 -7.60 -2.58
N LYS A 148 8.02 -8.87 -2.98
CA LYS A 148 6.92 -9.73 -3.43
C LYS A 148 5.80 -9.78 -2.41
N LEU A 149 6.11 -10.12 -1.17
CA LEU A 149 5.12 -10.20 -0.09
C LEU A 149 4.43 -8.85 0.14
N ILE A 150 5.20 -7.76 0.25
CA ILE A 150 4.65 -6.42 0.51
C ILE A 150 3.72 -5.98 -0.63
N VAL A 151 4.13 -6.17 -1.88
CA VAL A 151 3.32 -5.80 -3.06
C VAL A 151 2.09 -6.69 -3.17
N GLU A 152 2.21 -7.99 -2.89
CA GLU A 152 1.08 -8.91 -2.86
C GLU A 152 0.05 -8.52 -1.79
N CYS A 153 0.48 -8.29 -0.55
CA CYS A 153 -0.43 -7.89 0.52
C CYS A 153 -1.08 -6.52 0.21
N ALA A 154 -0.31 -5.57 -0.34
CA ALA A 154 -0.85 -4.28 -0.75
C ALA A 154 -1.91 -4.43 -1.85
N TYR A 155 -1.66 -5.30 -2.83
CA TYR A 155 -2.64 -5.64 -3.87
C TYR A 155 -3.91 -6.26 -3.30
N LYS A 156 -3.77 -7.31 -2.48
CA LYS A 156 -4.92 -8.06 -1.95
C LYS A 156 -5.79 -7.20 -1.05
N THR A 157 -5.19 -6.44 -0.14
CA THR A 157 -5.94 -5.54 0.75
C THR A 157 -6.59 -4.38 0.00
N LEU A 158 -5.87 -3.72 -0.91
CA LEU A 158 -6.45 -2.64 -1.72
C LEU A 158 -7.54 -3.17 -2.67
N SER A 159 -7.44 -4.42 -3.13
CA SER A 159 -8.43 -5.03 -4.01
C SER A 159 -9.76 -5.21 -3.28
N SER A 160 -9.75 -5.68 -2.03
CA SER A 160 -10.97 -5.76 -1.21
C SER A 160 -11.58 -4.37 -0.98
N MET A 161 -10.75 -3.36 -0.71
CA MET A 161 -11.20 -1.98 -0.61
C MET A 161 -11.80 -1.43 -1.91
N MET A 162 -11.14 -1.67 -3.04
CA MET A 162 -11.65 -1.25 -4.36
C MET A 162 -12.96 -1.94 -4.70
N LYS A 163 -13.14 -3.20 -4.31
CA LYS A 163 -14.43 -3.89 -4.48
C LYS A 163 -15.55 -3.17 -3.73
N GLN A 164 -15.34 -2.80 -2.45
CA GLN A 164 -16.32 -2.02 -1.69
C GLN A 164 -16.67 -0.68 -2.36
N ILE A 165 -15.66 -0.02 -2.95
CA ILE A 165 -15.84 1.24 -3.70
C ILE A 165 -16.71 1.02 -4.94
N ILE A 166 -16.40 0.01 -5.76
CA ILE A 166 -17.08 -0.26 -7.04
C ILE A 166 -18.50 -0.79 -6.83
N ASP A 167 -18.71 -1.64 -5.81
CA ASP A 167 -20.04 -2.18 -5.49
C ASP A 167 -21.01 -1.09 -4.99
N THR A 168 -20.50 0.10 -4.64
CA THR A 168 -21.28 1.26 -4.20
C THR A 168 -21.36 2.37 -5.28
N PHE A 169 -20.81 2.12 -6.47
CA PHE A 169 -20.77 3.08 -7.58
C PHE A 169 -22.10 3.13 -8.35
#